data_AF-A0AAD7K186-F1
#
_entry.id   AF-A0AAD7K186-F1
#
_cell.length_a   1.000
_cell.length_b   1.000
_cell.length_c   1.000
_cell.angle_alpha   90.00
_cell.angle_beta   90.00
_cell.angle_gamma   90.00
#
_symmetry.space_group_name_H-M   'P 1'
#
loop_
_entity.id
_entity.type
_entity.pdbx_description
1 polymer ?
#
loop_
_entity_poly.entity_id
_entity_poly.type
_entity_poly.pdbx_seq_one_letter_code
_entity_poly.pdbx_strand_id
1 'polypeptide(L)'
;MFPALTRLLPRAPCRCFSSRPAVLNAAPLSYHPRPPLPPVRRPLTIDIKPDIPNISQERDPDNTWKNPVGDVATQPLPGDEKTAADKWRAHSARIVPHLQRVRIPDAYTGRSVYVNSGKFTEAVREFERILRMNTVRHTWISTARHEKKGPKRRRIRSEQWRKHFAHQVRKNVQLVHKIRRRGV
;
A
#
# COMPACT_ATOMS: atom_id res chain seq x y z
N MET A 1 22.86 -57.40 32.38
CA MET A 1 24.03 -56.93 31.61
C MET A 1 23.60 -56.70 30.18
N PHE A 2 23.74 -55.46 29.67
CA PHE A 2 23.50 -55.09 28.27
C PHE A 2 24.58 -55.70 27.35
N PRO A 3 24.30 -55.84 26.04
CA PRO A 3 24.71 -54.76 25.15
C PRO A 3 23.65 -54.33 24.12
N ALA A 4 23.77 -53.05 23.76
CA ALA A 4 23.01 -52.35 22.75
C ALA A 4 23.39 -52.76 21.33
N LEU A 5 22.40 -52.79 20.42
CA LEU A 5 22.63 -52.76 18.97
C LEU A 5 21.80 -51.63 18.35
N THR A 6 22.49 -50.52 18.15
CA THR A 6 22.11 -49.38 17.32
C THR A 6 22.08 -49.80 15.84
N ARG A 7 20.88 -49.96 15.25
CA ARG A 7 20.72 -50.06 13.79
C ARG A 7 20.63 -48.65 13.20
N LEU A 8 21.75 -48.21 12.62
CA LEU A 8 21.79 -47.09 11.68
C LEU A 8 21.03 -47.46 10.41
N LEU A 9 19.88 -46.82 10.16
CA LEU A 9 19.21 -46.89 8.86
C LEU A 9 19.94 -45.95 7.87
N PRO A 10 20.30 -46.41 6.66
CA PRO A 10 20.87 -45.54 5.64
C PRO A 10 19.83 -44.53 5.13
N ARG A 11 20.20 -43.25 5.12
CA ARG A 11 19.45 -42.17 4.47
C ARG A 11 19.37 -42.45 2.97
N ALA A 12 18.16 -42.59 2.45
CA ALA A 12 17.91 -42.64 1.01
C ALA A 12 18.35 -41.34 0.33
N PRO A 13 19.05 -41.39 -0.82
CA PRO A 13 19.37 -40.20 -1.59
C PRO A 13 18.12 -39.61 -2.24
N CYS A 14 17.98 -38.29 -2.10
CA CYS A 14 16.94 -37.48 -2.73
C CYS A 14 16.92 -37.72 -4.24
N ARG A 15 15.84 -38.32 -4.77
CA ARG A 15 15.59 -38.34 -6.22
C ARG A 15 15.16 -36.94 -6.66
N CYS A 16 16.10 -36.18 -7.19
CA CYS A 16 15.84 -34.96 -7.95
C CYS A 16 15.14 -35.37 -9.26
N PHE A 17 13.82 -35.26 -9.30
CA PHE A 17 13.03 -35.49 -10.51
C PHE A 17 13.22 -34.30 -11.46
N SER A 18 14.33 -34.25 -12.21
CA SER A 18 14.55 -33.26 -13.27
C SER A 18 14.03 -33.80 -14.60
N SER A 19 12.72 -33.85 -14.77
CA SER A 19 12.12 -34.09 -16.08
C SER A 19 12.09 -32.75 -16.84
N ARG A 20 13.13 -32.49 -17.64
CA ARG A 20 13.10 -31.47 -18.70
C ARG A 20 12.05 -31.92 -19.74
N PRO A 21 11.02 -31.12 -20.05
CA PRO A 21 10.21 -31.40 -21.23
C PRO A 21 11.04 -31.14 -22.49
N ALA A 22 10.93 -32.06 -23.45
CA ALA A 22 11.50 -31.94 -24.77
C ALA A 22 10.97 -30.67 -25.45
N VAL A 23 11.88 -29.78 -25.87
CA VAL A 23 11.54 -28.61 -26.68
C VAL A 23 11.26 -29.10 -28.09
N LEU A 24 9.97 -29.16 -28.46
CA LEU A 24 9.58 -29.29 -29.86
C LEU A 24 9.98 -28.00 -30.58
N ASN A 25 10.74 -28.15 -31.66
CA ASN A 25 11.17 -27.07 -32.54
C ASN A 25 9.96 -26.34 -33.12
N ALA A 26 9.61 -25.18 -32.56
CA ALA A 26 8.67 -24.26 -33.17
C ALA A 26 9.36 -23.54 -34.34
N ALA A 27 8.70 -23.55 -35.51
CA ALA A 27 9.16 -22.84 -36.70
C ALA A 27 9.41 -21.34 -36.41
N PRO A 28 10.40 -20.70 -37.06
CA PRO A 28 10.66 -19.29 -36.86
C PRO A 28 9.45 -18.47 -37.33
N LEU A 29 8.77 -17.80 -36.39
CA LEU A 29 7.74 -16.84 -36.69
C LEU A 29 8.36 -15.72 -37.54
N SER A 30 7.87 -15.56 -38.78
CA SER A 30 8.21 -14.44 -39.64
C SER A 30 7.88 -13.13 -38.93
N TYR A 31 8.92 -12.35 -38.63
CA TYR A 31 8.79 -11.07 -37.94
C TYR A 31 8.12 -10.05 -38.88
N HIS A 32 6.81 -9.86 -38.74
CA HIS A 32 6.15 -8.70 -39.32
C HIS A 32 6.31 -7.51 -38.36
N PRO A 33 6.97 -6.41 -38.78
CA PRO A 33 7.12 -5.23 -37.93
C PRO A 33 5.74 -4.65 -37.61
N ARG A 34 5.48 -4.48 -36.31
CA ARG A 34 4.22 -3.94 -35.79
C ARG A 34 4.08 -2.47 -36.23
N PRO A 35 2.94 -2.03 -36.78
CA PRO A 35 2.76 -0.64 -37.16
C PRO A 35 2.86 0.28 -35.92
N PRO A 36 3.40 1.51 -36.09
CA PRO A 36 3.57 2.45 -34.99
C PRO A 36 2.21 2.85 -34.40
N LEU A 37 2.13 2.89 -33.07
CA LEU A 37 0.93 3.29 -32.35
C LEU A 37 0.65 4.78 -32.56
N PRO A 38 -0.63 5.20 -32.62
CA PRO A 38 -0.98 6.61 -32.72
C PRO A 38 -0.55 7.40 -31.47
N PRO A 39 -0.26 8.70 -31.62
CA PRO A 39 0.14 9.54 -30.49
C PRO A 39 -0.99 9.66 -29.46
N VAL A 40 -0.70 9.29 -28.22
CA VAL A 40 -1.61 9.43 -27.07
C VAL A 40 -1.84 10.92 -26.80
N ARG A 41 -3.08 11.38 -27.01
CA ARG A 41 -3.49 12.74 -26.61
C ARG A 41 -3.32 12.88 -25.10
N ARG A 42 -2.46 13.81 -24.67
CA ARG A 42 -2.25 14.11 -23.25
C ARG A 42 -3.54 14.67 -22.67
N PRO A 43 -4.03 14.18 -21.51
CA PRO A 43 -5.14 14.82 -20.83
C PRO A 43 -4.72 16.23 -20.40
N LEU A 44 -5.63 17.19 -20.56
CA LEU A 44 -5.46 18.58 -20.10
C LEU A 44 -5.30 18.56 -18.58
N THR A 45 -4.07 18.73 -18.10
CA THR A 45 -3.80 19.01 -16.69
C THR A 45 -4.27 20.42 -16.39
N ILE A 46 -5.34 20.54 -15.61
CA ILE A 46 -5.70 21.78 -14.94
C ILE A 46 -4.61 22.02 -13.88
N ASP A 47 -3.81 23.07 -14.07
CA ASP A 47 -2.77 23.48 -13.13
C ASP A 47 -3.40 24.08 -11.86
N ILE A 48 -3.89 23.22 -10.98
CA ILE A 48 -4.18 23.60 -9.60
C ILE A 48 -2.83 23.61 -8.88
N LYS A 49 -2.24 24.81 -8.69
CA LYS A 49 -1.13 24.99 -7.75
C LYS A 49 -1.69 24.81 -6.34
N PRO A 50 -1.34 23.76 -5.58
CA PRO A 50 -1.61 23.78 -4.16
C PRO A 50 -0.62 24.77 -3.54
N ASP A 51 -1.12 25.82 -2.89
CA ASP A 51 -0.33 26.64 -1.97
C ASP A 51 0.04 25.76 -0.77
N ILE A 52 1.09 24.95 -0.94
CA ILE A 52 1.70 24.17 0.12
C ILE A 52 2.71 25.11 0.79
N PRO A 53 2.50 25.53 2.05
CA PRO A 53 3.52 26.28 2.77
C PRO A 53 4.80 25.43 2.83
N ASN A 54 5.93 26.08 2.59
CA ASN A 54 7.25 25.48 2.53
C ASN A 54 7.63 24.80 3.86
N ILE A 55 7.32 23.51 4.02
CA ILE A 55 7.81 22.66 5.13
C ILE A 55 9.25 22.21 4.79
N SER A 56 10.16 23.18 4.65
CA SER A 56 11.61 22.92 4.63
C SER A 56 12.27 23.38 5.92
N GLN A 57 11.53 23.46 7.03
CA GLN A 57 12.17 23.45 8.34
C GLN A 57 12.73 22.05 8.57
N GLU A 58 14.05 21.93 8.43
CA GLU A 58 14.83 20.78 8.85
C GLU A 58 14.40 20.39 10.27
N ARG A 59 13.74 19.24 10.40
CA ARG A 59 13.45 18.68 11.72
C ARG A 59 14.74 18.08 12.26
N ASP A 60 15.41 18.83 13.11
CA ASP A 60 16.49 18.32 13.94
C ASP A 60 16.00 17.09 14.73
N PRO A 61 16.58 15.90 14.53
CA PRO A 61 16.14 14.68 15.22
C PRO A 61 16.35 14.77 16.74
N ASP A 62 17.28 15.61 17.19
CA ASP A 62 17.63 15.79 18.60
C ASP A 62 16.74 16.81 19.34
N ASN A 63 15.97 17.63 18.62
CA ASN A 63 15.05 18.62 19.20
C ASN A 63 13.61 18.13 19.36
N THR A 64 13.27 16.94 18.86
CA THR A 64 11.89 16.40 18.96
C THR A 64 11.48 16.07 20.40
N TRP A 65 12.46 15.77 21.28
CA TRP A 65 12.22 15.44 22.70
C TRP A 65 12.53 16.60 23.65
N LYS A 66 13.08 17.72 23.13
CA LYS A 66 13.41 18.93 23.88
C LYS A 66 12.37 20.05 23.67
N ASN A 67 11.17 19.73 23.18
CA ASN A 67 10.06 20.64 23.35
C ASN A 67 9.70 20.67 24.85
N PRO A 68 9.86 21.80 25.56
CA PRO A 68 9.24 21.97 26.86
C PRO A 68 7.74 22.20 26.65
N VAL A 69 7.03 21.16 26.22
CA VAL A 69 5.65 20.94 26.65
C VAL A 69 5.80 19.99 27.85
N GLY A 70 6.51 20.35 28.91
CA GLY A 70 6.20 21.54 29.68
C GLY A 70 4.77 21.32 30.15
N ASP A 71 4.63 20.75 31.35
CA ASP A 71 3.38 20.57 32.08
C ASP A 71 2.67 21.93 32.25
N VAL A 72 2.17 22.49 31.17
CA VAL A 72 1.07 23.43 31.19
C VAL A 72 -0.12 22.55 31.55
N ALA A 73 -0.21 22.23 32.85
CA ALA A 73 -1.48 22.13 33.50
C ALA A 73 -2.27 23.32 32.97
N THR A 74 -3.18 23.06 32.02
CA THR A 74 -4.13 24.05 31.57
C THR A 74 -4.93 24.34 32.82
N GLN A 75 -4.48 25.35 33.57
CA GLN A 75 -5.22 25.85 34.71
C GLN A 75 -6.60 26.16 34.16
N PRO A 76 -7.66 25.46 34.61
CA PRO A 76 -8.99 25.75 34.11
C PRO A 76 -9.24 27.23 34.41
N LEU A 77 -9.48 28.01 33.36
CA LEU A 77 -9.84 29.42 33.50
C LEU A 77 -11.03 29.48 34.48
N PRO A 78 -10.97 30.31 35.54
CA PRO A 78 -12.05 30.42 36.50
C PRO A 78 -13.29 30.96 35.77
N GLY A 79 -14.29 30.09 35.58
CA GLY A 79 -15.52 30.40 34.83
C GLY A 79 -16.02 29.30 33.88
N ASP A 80 -15.21 28.28 33.59
CA ASP A 80 -15.58 27.18 32.68
C ASP A 80 -15.79 25.83 33.40
N GLU A 81 -16.47 25.84 34.54
CA GLU A 81 -16.93 24.63 35.24
C GLU A 81 -18.14 23.98 34.55
N LYS A 82 -18.06 23.79 33.23
CA LYS A 82 -18.98 22.89 32.55
C LYS A 82 -18.73 21.50 33.10
N THR A 83 -19.74 20.94 33.78
CA THR A 83 -19.76 19.56 34.24
C THR A 83 -19.32 18.66 33.09
N ALA A 84 -18.64 17.55 33.37
CA ALA A 84 -18.24 16.59 32.33
C ALA A 84 -19.43 16.18 31.44
N ALA A 85 -20.63 16.11 32.04
CA ALA A 85 -21.90 15.89 31.36
C ALA A 85 -22.23 16.98 30.32
N ASP A 86 -22.00 18.26 30.61
CA ASP A 86 -22.28 19.37 29.69
C ASP A 86 -21.24 19.46 28.57
N LYS A 87 -19.96 19.20 28.89
CA LYS A 87 -18.90 19.05 27.87
C LYS A 87 -19.23 17.91 26.91
N TRP A 88 -19.67 16.78 27.45
CA TRP A 88 -20.10 15.64 26.64
C TRP A 88 -21.36 15.94 25.83
N ARG A 89 -22.35 16.63 26.41
CA ARG A 89 -23.58 17.02 25.72
C ARG A 89 -23.30 17.97 24.55
N ALA A 90 -22.45 18.98 24.74
CA ALA A 90 -22.04 19.88 23.66
C ALA A 90 -21.24 19.15 22.57
N HIS A 91 -20.35 18.24 22.97
CA HIS A 91 -19.56 17.44 22.05
C HIS A 91 -20.41 16.46 21.24
N SER A 92 -21.36 15.76 21.88
CA SER A 92 -22.27 14.82 21.24
C SER A 92 -23.27 15.53 20.34
N ALA A 93 -23.82 16.67 20.75
CA ALA A 93 -24.68 17.50 19.90
C ALA A 93 -24.00 17.92 18.59
N ARG A 94 -22.67 18.13 18.61
CA ARG A 94 -21.88 18.42 17.41
C ARG A 94 -21.62 17.18 16.56
N ILE A 95 -21.31 16.04 17.18
CA ILE A 95 -20.84 14.83 16.49
C ILE A 95 -21.99 13.97 15.95
N VAL A 96 -23.09 13.82 16.70
CA VAL A 96 -24.20 12.94 16.34
C VAL A 96 -24.80 13.29 14.97
N PRO A 97 -25.08 14.56 14.63
CA PRO A 97 -25.57 14.92 13.29
C PRO A 97 -24.56 14.59 12.18
N HIS A 98 -23.26 14.68 12.47
CA HIS A 98 -22.23 14.31 11.51
C HIS A 98 -22.18 12.79 11.32
N LEU A 99 -22.23 12.01 12.40
CA LEU A 99 -22.26 10.54 12.34
C LEU A 99 -23.53 10.00 11.67
N GLN A 100 -24.68 10.67 11.84
CA GLN A 100 -25.92 10.31 11.14
C GLN A 100 -25.84 10.52 9.63
N ARG A 101 -25.05 11.50 9.16
CA ARG A 101 -24.81 11.73 7.73
C ARG A 101 -23.82 10.72 7.14
N VAL A 102 -22.88 10.24 7.95
CA VAL A 102 -21.90 9.24 7.52
C VAL A 102 -22.56 7.87 7.57
N ARG A 103 -22.88 7.33 6.39
CA ARG A 103 -23.29 5.92 6.29
C ARG A 103 -22.19 5.05 6.90
N ILE A 104 -22.54 4.26 7.92
CA ILE A 104 -21.61 3.32 8.56
C ILE A 104 -20.99 2.47 7.46
N PRO A 105 -19.65 2.37 7.39
CA PRO A 105 -18.99 1.60 6.34
C PRO A 105 -19.33 0.12 6.50
N ASP A 106 -20.24 -0.35 5.66
CA ASP A 106 -20.55 -1.76 5.46
C ASP A 106 -19.34 -2.51 4.86
N ALA A 107 -19.31 -3.85 4.94
CA ALA A 107 -18.29 -4.71 4.37
C ALA A 107 -18.09 -4.52 2.84
N TYR A 108 -19.11 -3.99 2.17
CA TYR A 108 -19.10 -3.64 0.74
C TYR A 108 -18.66 -2.21 0.46
N THR A 109 -18.44 -1.39 1.48
CA THR A 109 -18.01 0.01 1.32
C THR A 109 -16.63 0.05 0.68
N GLY A 110 -16.51 0.78 -0.42
CA GLY A 110 -15.27 0.80 -1.23
C GLY A 110 -14.99 -0.50 -1.98
N ARG A 111 -15.98 -1.40 -2.09
CA ARG A 111 -15.97 -2.62 -2.92
C ARG A 111 -17.25 -2.75 -3.75
N SER A 112 -17.91 -1.64 -4.01
CA SER A 112 -19.08 -1.53 -4.87
C SER A 112 -18.83 -0.47 -5.93
N VAL A 113 -19.43 -0.66 -7.10
CA VAL A 113 -19.40 0.30 -8.22
C VAL A 113 -20.82 0.40 -8.75
N TYR A 114 -21.28 1.63 -8.96
CA TYR A 114 -22.57 1.87 -9.57
C TYR A 114 -22.47 1.66 -11.08
N VAL A 115 -23.44 0.94 -11.65
CA VAL A 115 -23.46 0.65 -13.09
C VAL A 115 -24.34 1.70 -13.77
N ASN A 116 -23.71 2.60 -14.51
CA ASN A 116 -24.45 3.50 -15.40
C ASN A 116 -25.04 2.71 -16.57
N SER A 117 -26.26 3.05 -16.97
CA SER A 117 -27.00 2.39 -18.05
C SER A 117 -26.16 2.29 -19.32
N GLY A 118 -26.02 1.06 -19.84
CA GLY A 118 -25.26 0.74 -21.06
C GLY A 118 -23.74 0.58 -20.91
N LYS A 119 -23.16 0.85 -19.73
CA LYS A 119 -21.69 0.85 -19.51
C LYS A 119 -21.21 -0.20 -18.50
N PHE A 120 -21.75 -1.42 -18.61
CA PHE A 120 -21.40 -2.51 -17.70
C PHE A 120 -19.90 -2.86 -17.71
N THR A 121 -19.29 -2.91 -18.88
CA THR A 121 -17.87 -3.28 -19.04
C THR A 121 -16.93 -2.26 -18.39
N GLU A 122 -17.25 -0.97 -18.46
CA GLU A 122 -16.52 0.11 -17.78
C GLU A 122 -16.63 -0.05 -16.26
N ALA A 123 -17.84 -0.31 -15.75
CA ALA A 123 -18.07 -0.53 -14.33
C ALA A 123 -17.30 -1.75 -13.80
N VAL A 124 -17.21 -2.85 -14.56
CA VAL A 124 -16.40 -4.02 -14.19
C VAL A 124 -14.90 -3.67 -14.13
N ARG A 125 -14.37 -2.94 -15.11
CA ARG A 125 -12.95 -2.51 -15.10
C ARG A 125 -12.64 -1.60 -13.92
N GLU A 126 -13.55 -0.69 -13.61
CA GLU A 126 -13.43 0.16 -12.43
C GLU A 126 -13.47 -0.66 -11.14
N PHE A 127 -14.40 -1.60 -11.02
CA PHE A 127 -14.50 -2.48 -9.88
C PHE A 127 -13.21 -3.28 -9.66
N GLU A 128 -12.63 -3.84 -10.72
CA GLU A 128 -11.34 -4.52 -10.62
C GLU A 128 -10.20 -3.60 -10.19
N ARG A 129 -10.17 -2.36 -10.71
CA ARG A 129 -9.18 -1.35 -10.30
C ARG A 129 -9.29 -1.07 -8.81
N ILE A 130 -10.50 -0.88 -8.29
CA ILE A 130 -10.77 -0.65 -6.88
C ILE A 130 -10.29 -1.84 -6.03
N LEU A 131 -10.63 -3.07 -6.42
CA LEU A 131 -10.16 -4.28 -5.72
C LEU A 131 -8.62 -4.41 -5.71
N ARG A 132 -7.95 -4.00 -6.79
CA ARG A 132 -6.48 -3.98 -6.87
C ARG A 132 -5.87 -2.92 -5.96
N MET A 133 -6.41 -1.70 -5.97
CA MET A 133 -5.94 -0.60 -5.11
C MET A 133 -6.10 -0.92 -3.62
N ASN A 134 -7.24 -1.51 -3.25
CA ASN A 134 -7.50 -1.93 -1.88
C ASN A 134 -6.80 -3.25 -1.51
N THR A 135 -6.04 -3.85 -2.42
CA THR A 135 -5.27 -5.10 -2.23
C THR A 135 -6.12 -6.28 -1.71
N VAL A 136 -7.42 -6.31 -2.04
CA VAL A 136 -8.39 -7.27 -1.49
C VAL A 136 -8.01 -8.71 -1.85
N ARG A 137 -7.71 -8.97 -3.13
CA ARG A 137 -7.30 -10.30 -3.62
C ARG A 137 -6.02 -10.80 -2.94
N HIS A 138 -5.01 -9.93 -2.84
CA HIS A 138 -3.75 -10.28 -2.18
C HIS A 138 -3.96 -10.59 -0.70
N THR A 139 -4.76 -9.77 -0.02
CA THR A 139 -5.08 -9.97 1.40
C THR A 139 -5.77 -11.32 1.60
N TRP A 140 -6.82 -11.60 0.81
CA TRP A 140 -7.55 -12.87 0.86
C TRP A 140 -6.62 -14.09 0.72
N ILE A 141 -5.72 -14.08 -0.27
CA ILE A 141 -4.72 -15.15 -0.48
C ILE A 141 -3.77 -15.26 0.72
N SER A 142 -3.28 -14.13 1.22
CA SER A 142 -2.33 -14.11 2.34
C SER A 142 -2.94 -14.55 3.66
N THR A 143 -4.24 -14.31 3.87
CA THR A 143 -4.99 -14.68 5.08
C THR A 143 -5.57 -16.08 5.03
N ALA A 144 -5.65 -16.70 3.85
CA ALA A 144 -6.19 -18.05 3.67
C ALA A 144 -5.46 -19.10 4.53
N ARG A 145 -4.20 -18.85 4.90
CA ARG A 145 -3.43 -19.69 5.82
C ARG A 145 -2.80 -18.81 6.90
N HIS A 146 -2.68 -19.36 8.10
CA HIS A 146 -1.97 -18.67 9.18
C HIS A 146 -0.47 -18.53 8.86
N GLU A 147 -0.02 -17.29 8.72
CA GLU A 147 1.41 -16.95 8.66
C GLU A 147 1.92 -16.64 10.08
N LYS A 148 2.95 -17.39 10.54
CA LYS A 148 3.59 -17.13 11.84
C LYS A 148 4.12 -15.69 11.91
N LYS A 149 4.08 -15.09 13.11
CA LYS A 149 4.48 -13.68 13.37
C LYS A 149 5.90 -13.34 12.88
N GLY A 150 6.88 -14.23 13.08
CA GLY A 150 8.27 -14.03 12.67
C GLY A 150 8.44 -13.94 11.14
N PRO A 151 8.07 -14.98 10.38
CA PRO A 151 8.02 -14.96 8.93
C PRO A 151 7.27 -13.74 8.35
N LYS A 152 6.09 -13.42 8.91
CA LYS A 152 5.31 -12.24 8.52
C LYS A 152 6.09 -10.94 8.63
N ARG A 153 6.80 -10.73 9.75
CA ARG A 153 7.64 -9.53 9.96
C ARG A 153 8.79 -9.46 8.95
N ARG A 154 9.47 -10.58 8.69
CA ARG A 154 10.57 -10.65 7.70
C ARG A 154 10.07 -10.34 6.30
N ARG A 155 8.92 -10.89 5.90
CA ARG A 155 8.28 -10.61 4.63
C ARG A 155 7.93 -9.13 4.50
N ILE A 156 7.21 -8.55 5.45
CA ILE A 156 6.83 -7.13 5.43
C ILE A 156 8.05 -6.23 5.32
N ARG A 157 9.11 -6.50 6.10
CA ARG A 157 10.37 -5.72 6.03
C ARG A 157 11.02 -5.82 4.65
N SER A 158 11.07 -7.01 4.06
CA SER A 158 11.63 -7.21 2.71
C SER A 158 10.78 -6.53 1.62
N GLU A 159 9.46 -6.56 1.74
CA GLU A 159 8.54 -5.86 0.84
C GLU A 159 8.70 -4.34 0.94
N GLN A 160 8.74 -3.80 2.17
CA GLN A 160 8.98 -2.38 2.41
C GLN A 160 10.32 -1.94 1.81
N TRP A 161 11.39 -2.70 2.04
CA TRP A 161 12.70 -2.41 1.44
C TRP A 161 12.63 -2.32 -0.08
N ARG A 162 12.00 -3.30 -0.74
CA ARG A 162 11.84 -3.29 -2.21
C ARG A 162 11.03 -2.08 -2.69
N LYS A 163 9.97 -1.69 -1.96
CA LYS A 163 9.18 -0.49 -2.27
C LYS A 163 10.00 0.79 -2.14
N HIS A 164 10.74 0.95 -1.03
CA HIS A 164 11.59 2.11 -0.80
C HIS A 164 12.72 2.20 -1.82
N PHE A 165 13.41 1.08 -2.08
CA PHE A 165 14.47 1.01 -3.09
C PHE A 165 13.95 1.42 -4.47
N ALA A 166 12.86 0.82 -4.94
CA ALA A 166 12.28 1.16 -6.23
C ALA A 166 11.84 2.63 -6.30
N HIS A 167 11.30 3.18 -5.22
CA HIS A 167 10.93 4.58 -5.16
C HIS A 167 12.16 5.52 -5.25
N GLN A 168 13.25 5.22 -4.54
CA GLN A 168 14.48 6.00 -4.64
C GLN A 168 15.10 5.91 -6.03
N VAL A 169 15.15 4.72 -6.62
CA VAL A 169 15.61 4.53 -8.01
C VAL A 169 14.79 5.40 -8.97
N ARG A 170 13.46 5.41 -8.85
CA ARG A 170 12.60 6.27 -9.69
C ARG A 170 12.91 7.75 -9.51
N LYS A 171 13.11 8.23 -8.26
CA LYS A 171 13.48 9.62 -7.99
C LYS A 171 14.82 9.99 -8.64
N ASN A 172 15.81 9.12 -8.54
CA ASN A 172 17.12 9.33 -9.14
C ASN A 172 17.03 9.38 -10.67
N VAL A 173 16.29 8.45 -11.28
CA VAL A 173 16.06 8.47 -12.75
C VAL A 173 15.31 9.73 -13.17
N GLN A 174 14.29 10.15 -12.41
CA GLN A 174 13.58 11.40 -12.68
C GLN A 174 14.50 12.62 -12.59
N LEU A 175 15.46 12.62 -11.67
CA LEU A 175 16.49 13.66 -11.57
C LEU A 175 17.40 13.68 -12.80
N VAL A 176 17.92 12.52 -13.20
CA VAL A 176 18.74 12.39 -14.43
C VAL A 176 17.98 12.89 -15.65
N HIS A 177 16.71 12.51 -15.81
CA HIS A 177 15.86 13.02 -16.88
C HIS A 177 15.63 14.53 -16.81
N LYS A 178 15.59 15.12 -15.61
CA LYS A 178 15.51 16.59 -15.45
C LYS A 178 16.82 17.27 -15.88
N ILE A 179 17.98 16.75 -15.49
CA ILE A 179 19.30 17.27 -15.87
C ILE A 179 19.46 17.20 -17.39
N ARG A 180 19.21 16.04 -17.99
CA ARG A 180 19.28 15.84 -19.45
C ARG A 180 18.35 16.78 -20.23
N ARG A 181 17.13 17.05 -19.71
CA ARG A 181 16.21 18.01 -20.34
C ARG A 181 16.70 19.46 -20.26
N ARG A 182 17.56 19.80 -19.29
CA ARG A 182 18.18 21.12 -19.17
C ARG A 182 19.38 21.31 -20.11
N GLY A 183 19.88 20.23 -20.72
CA GLY A 183 21.02 20.29 -21.65
C GLY A 183 22.39 20.35 -20.98
N VAL A 184 22.48 19.94 -19.71
CA VAL A 184 23.74 19.67 -19.00
C VAL A 184 24.12 18.20 -19.15
#